data_AF-A0A958LVE1-F1
#
_entry.id   AF-A0A958LVE1-F1
#
_cell.length_a   1.000
_cell.length_b   1.000
_cell.length_c   1.000
_cell.angle_alpha   90.00
_cell.angle_beta   90.00
_cell.angle_gamma   90.00
#
_symmetry.space_group_name_H-M   'P 1'
#
loop_
_entity.id
_entity.type
_entity.pdbx_description
1 polymer ?
#
loop_
_entity_poly.entity_id
_entity_poly.type
_entity_poly.pdbx_seq_one_letter_code
_entity_poly.pdbx_strand_id
1 'polypeptide(L)'
;MHLPALISDLGFILITAAIVSLLFKKLKQPVALGYLLAGFLVGPNWQWFPTVTDTQSIQVWADIGVIFLLFGLGLEFNFKKLSQVGNPAFVITFFEVACMLGLGFLTGRILGWNSKDSLFLGAMLSISSTTIIVKSFEELGIKTKRYVSLVFGILVIEDLFAILLMTLLTTFSLSKNFSGEEFFFSMGKLGFFLILSFTLGVYFLPTL
;
A
#
# COMPACT_ATOMS: atom_id res chain seq x y z
N MET A 1 9.86 21.44 -32.25
CA MET A 1 10.44 21.20 -30.91
C MET A 1 9.47 20.31 -30.16
N HIS A 2 9.63 18.98 -30.24
CA HIS A 2 8.79 18.04 -29.48
C HIS A 2 9.44 17.87 -28.10
N LEU A 3 8.92 18.54 -27.07
CA LEU A 3 9.14 18.02 -25.71
C LEU A 3 8.62 16.57 -25.74
N PRO A 4 9.37 15.57 -25.22
CA PRO A 4 8.82 14.23 -25.03
C PRO A 4 7.50 14.38 -24.28
N ALA A 5 6.41 13.80 -24.79
CA ALA A 5 5.08 13.90 -24.18
C ALA A 5 5.12 13.65 -22.66
N LEU A 6 5.98 12.73 -22.24
CA LEU A 6 6.34 12.39 -20.88
C LEU A 6 6.72 13.58 -19.95
N ILE A 7 7.43 14.59 -20.46
CA ILE A 7 7.82 15.78 -19.67
C ILE A 7 6.65 16.78 -19.57
N SER A 8 5.91 16.95 -20.67
CA SER A 8 4.73 17.82 -20.70
C SER A 8 3.65 17.28 -19.75
N ASP A 9 3.39 15.97 -19.81
CA ASP A 9 2.42 15.28 -18.98
C ASP A 9 2.78 15.38 -17.50
N LEU A 10 4.06 15.19 -17.15
CA LEU A 10 4.54 15.41 -15.78
C LEU A 10 4.26 16.85 -15.33
N GLY A 11 4.55 17.85 -16.17
CA GLY A 11 4.29 19.25 -15.88
C GLY A 11 2.83 19.52 -15.53
N PHE A 12 1.90 18.99 -16.33
CA PHE A 12 0.47 19.12 -16.08
C PHE A 12 0.02 18.41 -14.80
N ILE A 13 0.51 17.20 -14.54
CA ILE A 13 0.24 16.46 -13.31
C ILE A 13 0.69 17.26 -12.09
N LEU A 14 1.92 17.79 -12.11
CA LEU A 14 2.49 18.53 -10.98
C LEU A 14 1.76 19.86 -10.73
N ILE A 15 1.41 20.60 -11.78
CA ILE A 15 0.66 21.86 -11.65
C ILE A 15 -0.72 21.58 -11.06
N THR A 16 -1.43 20.59 -11.59
CA THR A 16 -2.79 20.27 -11.13
C THR A 16 -2.76 19.75 -9.70
N ALA A 17 -1.83 18.85 -9.38
CA ALA A 17 -1.62 18.36 -8.02
C ALA A 17 -1.30 19.52 -7.07
N ALA A 18 -0.41 20.46 -7.44
CA ALA A 18 -0.07 21.60 -6.60
C ALA A 18 -1.29 22.48 -6.28
N ILE A 19 -2.12 22.80 -7.29
CA ILE A 19 -3.33 23.62 -7.10
C ILE A 19 -4.33 22.90 -6.17
N VAL A 20 -4.60 21.63 -6.43
CA VAL A 20 -5.55 20.85 -5.63
C VAL A 20 -5.03 20.64 -4.20
N SER A 21 -3.74 20.34 -4.04
CA SER A 21 -3.11 20.20 -2.72
C SER A 21 -3.19 21.50 -1.91
N LEU A 22 -2.98 22.66 -2.54
CA LEU A 22 -3.14 23.96 -1.88
C LEU A 22 -4.59 24.20 -1.43
N LEU A 23 -5.56 23.81 -2.25
CA LEU A 23 -6.98 23.87 -1.91
C LEU A 23 -7.31 22.99 -0.70
N PHE A 24 -6.89 21.72 -0.72
CA PHE A 24 -7.12 20.77 0.37
C PHE A 24 -6.42 21.22 1.66
N LYS A 25 -5.20 21.75 1.56
CA LYS A 25 -4.50 22.34 2.70
C LYS A 25 -5.27 23.53 3.29
N LYS A 26 -5.83 24.41 2.46
CA LYS A 26 -6.68 25.53 2.90
C LYS A 26 -7.97 25.05 3.59
N LEU A 27 -8.53 23.93 3.13
CA LEU A 27 -9.69 23.27 3.71
C LEU A 27 -9.36 22.41 4.95
N LYS A 28 -8.08 22.33 5.36
CA LYS A 28 -7.59 21.47 6.44
C LYS A 28 -7.91 19.98 6.24
N GLN A 29 -7.96 19.55 4.98
CA GLN A 29 -8.15 18.15 4.59
C GLN A 29 -6.80 17.48 4.31
N PRO A 30 -6.69 16.14 4.47
CA PRO A 30 -5.49 15.39 4.10
C PRO A 30 -5.11 15.63 2.64
N VAL A 31 -3.84 15.94 2.38
CA VAL A 31 -3.40 16.28 1.01
C VAL A 31 -3.44 15.06 0.09
N ALA A 32 -3.34 13.85 0.66
CA ALA A 32 -3.52 12.59 -0.05
C ALA A 32 -4.84 12.53 -0.85
N LEU A 33 -5.95 13.04 -0.29
CA LEU A 33 -7.23 13.13 -1.01
C LEU A 33 -7.16 14.10 -2.19
N GLY A 34 -6.37 15.16 -2.05
CA GLY A 34 -6.10 16.10 -3.13
C GLY A 34 -5.33 15.46 -4.29
N TYR A 35 -4.40 14.54 -4.02
CA TYR A 35 -3.72 13.79 -5.09
C TYR A 35 -4.67 12.89 -5.87
N LEU A 36 -5.61 12.22 -5.19
CA LEU A 36 -6.64 11.41 -5.86
C LEU A 36 -7.53 12.26 -6.77
N LEU A 37 -7.95 13.43 -6.27
CA LEU A 37 -8.78 14.35 -7.04
C LEU A 37 -8.00 14.96 -8.22
N ALA A 38 -6.73 15.32 -8.03
CA ALA A 38 -5.87 15.77 -9.12
C ALA A 38 -5.68 14.68 -10.18
N GLY A 39 -5.44 13.44 -9.79
CA GLY A 39 -5.35 12.30 -10.72
C GLY A 39 -6.64 12.07 -11.49
N PHE A 40 -7.80 12.21 -10.83
CA PHE A 40 -9.10 12.15 -11.49
C PHE A 40 -9.29 13.27 -12.53
N LEU A 41 -8.91 14.51 -12.20
CA LEU A 41 -9.05 15.67 -13.09
C LEU A 41 -8.12 15.62 -14.30
N VAL A 42 -6.91 15.10 -14.14
CA VAL A 42 -5.91 14.97 -15.21
C VAL A 42 -6.12 13.69 -16.03
N GLY A 43 -6.89 12.73 -15.50
CA GLY A 43 -7.18 11.46 -16.13
C GLY A 43 -8.07 11.57 -17.37
N PRO A 44 -8.08 10.53 -18.22
CA PRO A 44 -8.78 10.54 -19.51
C PRO A 44 -10.31 10.57 -19.43
N ASN A 45 -10.86 10.30 -18.25
CA ASN A 45 -12.29 10.31 -18.02
C ASN A 45 -12.86 11.74 -17.87
N TRP A 46 -12.01 12.76 -17.75
CA TRP A 46 -12.43 14.15 -17.58
C TRP A 46 -12.11 14.99 -18.81
N GLN A 47 -13.08 15.11 -19.73
CA GLN A 47 -12.91 15.73 -21.05
C GLN A 47 -12.75 17.26 -21.03
N TRP A 48 -13.01 17.92 -19.90
CA TRP A 48 -12.97 19.40 -19.80
C TRP A 48 -11.61 19.97 -19.35
N PHE A 49 -10.62 19.11 -19.09
CA PHE A 49 -9.28 19.52 -18.68
C PHE A 49 -8.23 18.88 -19.62
N PRO A 50 -7.07 19.52 -19.88
CA PRO A 50 -6.01 18.90 -20.66
C PRO A 50 -5.62 17.57 -20.03
N THR A 51 -5.96 16.50 -20.75
CA THR A 51 -5.79 15.11 -20.34
C THR A 51 -4.38 14.65 -20.66
N VAL A 52 -3.76 13.89 -19.74
CA VAL A 52 -2.54 13.15 -20.05
C VAL A 52 -2.86 12.04 -21.05
N THR A 53 -2.31 12.18 -22.24
CA THR A 53 -2.65 11.33 -23.40
C THR A 53 -2.00 9.95 -23.37
N ASP A 54 -0.95 9.75 -22.58
CA ASP A 54 -0.20 8.50 -22.53
C ASP A 54 -0.22 7.87 -21.12
N THR A 55 -0.96 6.79 -20.97
CA THR A 55 -1.04 6.01 -19.73
C THR A 55 0.29 5.34 -19.38
N GLN A 56 1.17 5.06 -20.36
CA GLN A 56 2.49 4.48 -20.11
C GLN A 56 3.40 5.49 -19.41
N SER A 57 3.37 6.75 -19.83
CA SER A 57 4.11 7.84 -19.18
C SER A 57 3.69 8.04 -17.72
N ILE A 58 2.39 7.94 -17.40
CA ILE A 58 1.91 8.01 -16.01
C ILE A 58 2.48 6.86 -15.17
N GLN A 59 2.45 5.63 -15.71
CA GLN A 59 2.94 4.44 -15.00
C GLN A 59 4.42 4.57 -14.63
N VAL A 60 5.26 5.03 -15.57
CA VAL A 60 6.70 5.23 -15.32
C VAL A 60 6.94 6.22 -14.19
N TRP A 61 6.24 7.37 -14.19
CA TRP A 61 6.38 8.36 -13.12
C TRP A 61 5.85 7.87 -11.78
N ALA A 62 4.75 7.11 -11.77
CA ALA A 62 4.21 6.50 -10.57
C ALA A 62 5.20 5.51 -9.95
N ASP A 63 5.79 4.63 -10.77
CA ASP A 63 6.76 3.63 -10.31
C ASP A 63 8.00 4.32 -9.70
N ILE A 64 8.55 5.35 -10.37
CA ILE A 64 9.69 6.13 -9.85
C ILE A 64 9.32 6.82 -8.52
N GLY A 65 8.13 7.43 -8.43
CA GLY A 65 7.66 8.09 -7.23
C GLY A 65 7.52 7.13 -6.05
N VAL A 66 6.96 5.94 -6.29
CA VAL A 66 6.85 4.87 -5.28
C VAL A 66 8.23 4.38 -4.84
N ILE A 67 9.18 4.19 -5.76
CA ILE A 67 10.56 3.79 -5.43
C ILE A 67 11.21 4.80 -4.48
N PHE A 68 11.16 6.10 -4.80
CA PHE A 68 11.75 7.13 -3.93
C PHE A 68 11.06 7.19 -2.56
N LEU A 69 9.73 7.04 -2.52
CA LEU A 69 8.98 7.05 -1.28
C LEU A 69 9.35 5.87 -0.37
N LEU A 70 9.36 4.66 -0.93
CA LEU A 70 9.70 3.44 -0.19
C LEU A 70 11.18 3.43 0.22
N PHE A 71 12.07 3.98 -0.61
CA PHE A 71 13.48 4.12 -0.27
C PHE A 71 13.69 5.13 0.87
N GLY A 72 13.08 6.31 0.80
CA GLY A 72 13.16 7.31 1.86
C GLY A 72 12.62 6.78 3.19
N LEU A 73 11.51 6.05 3.14
CA LEU A 73 10.95 5.33 4.28
C LEU A 73 11.92 4.26 4.81
N GLY A 74 12.60 3.53 3.93
CA GLY A 74 13.69 2.62 4.26
C GLY A 74 14.82 3.27 5.06
N LEU A 75 15.25 4.48 4.70
CA LEU A 75 16.31 5.22 5.40
C LEU A 75 15.88 5.73 6.79
N GLU A 76 14.60 6.04 6.99
CA GLU A 76 14.07 6.47 8.28
C GLU A 76 13.89 5.31 9.28
N PHE A 77 13.94 4.05 8.81
CA PHE A 77 13.75 2.89 9.65
C PHE A 77 14.93 2.62 10.59
N ASN A 78 14.61 2.52 11.87
CA ASN A 78 15.53 2.01 12.88
C ASN A 78 15.05 0.63 13.34
N PHE A 79 15.68 -0.44 12.84
CA PHE A 79 15.37 -1.83 13.19
C PHE A 79 15.32 -2.07 14.71
N LYS A 80 16.17 -1.40 15.49
CA LYS A 80 16.20 -1.55 16.95
C LYS A 80 14.93 -0.97 17.60
N LYS A 81 14.39 0.13 17.08
CA LYS A 81 13.11 0.69 17.56
C LYS A 81 11.93 -0.21 17.17
N LEU A 82 11.95 -0.78 15.97
CA LEU A 82 10.91 -1.70 15.49
C LEU A 82 10.85 -2.99 16.31
N SER A 83 12.01 -3.58 16.60
CA SER A 83 12.10 -4.80 17.43
C SER A 83 11.53 -4.60 18.84
N GLN A 84 11.65 -3.40 19.42
CA GLN A 84 11.09 -3.08 20.75
C GLN A 84 9.56 -3.04 20.79
N VAL A 85 8.91 -2.78 19.65
CA VAL A 85 7.45 -2.69 19.53
C VAL A 85 6.82 -3.86 18.77
N GLY A 86 7.62 -4.85 18.37
CA GLY A 86 7.18 -5.97 17.53
C GLY A 86 6.07 -6.82 18.16
N ASN A 87 6.20 -7.18 19.43
CA ASN A 87 5.19 -7.98 20.13
C ASN A 87 3.82 -7.29 20.21
N PRO A 88 3.70 -6.05 20.73
CA PRO A 88 2.41 -5.37 20.75
C PRO A 88 1.89 -5.09 19.34
N ALA A 89 2.75 -4.75 18.38
CA ALA A 89 2.34 -4.57 16.99
C ALA A 89 1.74 -5.85 16.38
N PHE A 90 2.33 -7.02 16.65
CA PHE A 90 1.84 -8.30 16.14
C PHE A 90 0.43 -8.61 16.64
N VAL A 91 0.19 -8.45 17.94
CA VAL A 91 -1.11 -8.73 18.55
C VAL A 91 -2.18 -7.77 18.01
N ILE A 92 -1.85 -6.49 17.88
CA ILE A 92 -2.77 -5.48 17.32
C ILE A 92 -3.11 -5.82 15.87
N THR A 93 -2.10 -6.07 15.05
CA THR A 93 -2.28 -6.40 13.63
C THR A 93 -3.13 -7.66 13.45
N PHE A 94 -2.85 -8.71 14.23
CA PHE A 94 -3.60 -9.95 14.15
C PHE A 94 -5.09 -9.73 14.46
N PHE A 95 -5.38 -8.97 15.52
CA PHE A 95 -6.74 -8.67 15.91
C PHE A 95 -7.45 -7.77 14.88
N GLU A 96 -6.77 -6.73 14.39
CA GLU A 96 -7.27 -5.84 13.35
C GLU A 96 -7.64 -6.61 12.08
N VAL A 97 -6.70 -7.40 11.54
CA VAL A 97 -6.90 -8.16 10.31
C VAL A 97 -8.06 -9.14 10.47
N ALA A 98 -8.12 -9.88 11.60
CA ALA A 98 -9.20 -10.81 11.86
C ALA A 98 -10.58 -10.12 11.97
N CYS A 99 -10.64 -8.97 12.66
CA CYS A 99 -11.86 -8.19 12.79
C CYS A 99 -12.32 -7.63 11.44
N MET A 100 -11.42 -7.01 10.66
CA MET A 100 -11.75 -6.43 9.37
C MET A 100 -12.15 -7.48 8.34
N LEU A 101 -11.49 -8.65 8.34
CA LEU A 101 -11.92 -9.81 7.56
C LEU A 101 -13.34 -10.25 7.92
N GLY A 102 -13.63 -10.39 9.22
CA GLY A 102 -14.95 -10.78 9.70
C GLY A 102 -16.03 -9.78 9.32
N LEU A 103 -15.77 -8.48 9.53
CA LEU A 103 -16.70 -7.41 9.18
C LEU A 103 -16.95 -7.33 7.68
N GLY A 104 -15.91 -7.41 6.85
CA GLY A 104 -16.06 -7.40 5.40
C GLY A 104 -16.77 -8.64 4.87
N PHE A 105 -16.47 -9.82 5.43
CA PHE A 105 -17.20 -11.04 5.09
C PHE A 105 -18.69 -10.93 5.43
N LEU A 106 -19.02 -10.48 6.65
CA LEU A 106 -20.42 -10.27 7.05
C LEU A 106 -21.11 -9.25 6.15
N THR A 107 -20.44 -8.15 5.82
CA THR A 107 -20.96 -7.12 4.90
C THR A 107 -21.25 -7.72 3.52
N GLY A 108 -20.33 -8.49 2.94
CA GLY A 108 -20.53 -9.17 1.67
C GLY A 108 -21.72 -10.14 1.71
N ARG A 109 -21.88 -10.88 2.81
CA ARG A 109 -23.02 -11.78 2.99
C ARG A 109 -24.35 -11.03 3.10
N ILE A 110 -24.38 -9.89 3.80
CA ILE A 110 -25.56 -9.02 3.89
C ILE A 110 -25.94 -8.46 2.51
N LEU A 111 -24.95 -8.15 1.67
CA LEU A 111 -25.14 -7.73 0.28
C LEU A 111 -25.53 -8.87 -0.67
N GLY A 112 -25.67 -10.10 -0.17
CA GLY A 112 -26.06 -11.28 -0.95
C GLY A 112 -24.93 -11.89 -1.76
N TRP A 113 -23.67 -11.53 -1.50
CA TRP A 113 -22.52 -12.07 -2.24
C TRP A 113 -22.19 -13.50 -1.83
N ASN A 114 -21.53 -14.23 -2.74
CA ASN A 114 -21.05 -15.57 -2.46
C ASN A 114 -19.94 -15.54 -1.41
N SER A 115 -19.67 -16.69 -0.76
CA SER A 115 -18.65 -16.78 0.29
C SER A 115 -17.25 -16.40 -0.21
N LYS A 116 -16.93 -16.68 -1.48
CA LYS A 116 -15.65 -16.29 -2.08
C LYS A 116 -15.54 -14.77 -2.18
N ASP A 117 -16.51 -14.13 -2.82
CA ASP A 117 -16.52 -12.66 -3.02
C ASP A 117 -16.55 -11.91 -1.68
N SER A 118 -17.29 -12.43 -0.70
CA SER A 118 -17.34 -11.87 0.66
C SER A 118 -16.00 -11.99 1.38
N LEU A 119 -15.28 -13.10 1.20
CA LEU A 119 -13.95 -13.29 1.77
C LEU A 119 -12.92 -12.34 1.12
N PHE A 120 -12.99 -12.17 -0.20
CA PHE A 120 -12.17 -11.20 -0.93
C PHE A 120 -12.46 -9.77 -0.47
N LEU A 121 -13.72 -9.42 -0.20
CA LEU A 121 -14.06 -8.11 0.37
C LEU A 121 -13.41 -7.90 1.75
N GLY A 122 -13.55 -8.87 2.65
CA GLY A 122 -12.91 -8.80 3.98
C GLY A 122 -11.40 -8.62 3.89
N ALA A 123 -10.77 -9.32 2.96
CA ALA A 123 -9.34 -9.23 2.71
C ALA A 123 -8.89 -7.87 2.19
N MET A 124 -9.63 -7.31 1.22
CA MET A 124 -9.34 -5.98 0.70
C MET A 124 -9.51 -4.90 1.78
N LEU A 125 -10.49 -5.07 2.68
CA LEU A 125 -10.74 -4.14 3.78
C LEU A 125 -9.74 -4.25 4.93
N SER A 126 -9.09 -5.40 5.10
CA SER A 126 -8.13 -5.63 6.19
C SER A 126 -6.72 -5.13 5.89
N ILE A 127 -6.46 -4.61 4.69
CA ILE A 127 -5.13 -4.18 4.24
C ILE A 127 -5.10 -2.65 4.16
N SER A 128 -4.25 -2.02 4.97
CA SER A 128 -4.03 -0.58 5.00
C SER A 128 -2.93 -0.15 4.03
N SER A 129 -2.94 1.14 3.66
CA SER A 129 -1.88 1.73 2.83
C SER A 129 -0.81 2.40 3.69
N THR A 130 0.34 1.72 3.84
CA THR A 130 1.53 2.22 4.55
C THR A 130 1.93 3.61 4.04
N THR A 131 2.00 3.79 2.72
CA THR A 131 2.38 5.06 2.08
C THR A 131 1.52 6.24 2.53
N ILE A 132 0.19 6.06 2.58
CA ILE A 132 -0.74 7.14 2.92
C ILE A 132 -0.64 7.49 4.42
N ILE A 133 -0.57 6.49 5.29
CA ILE A 133 -0.48 6.70 6.75
C ILE A 133 0.82 7.45 7.09
N VAL A 134 1.94 7.02 6.50
CA VAL A 134 3.24 7.66 6.73
C VAL A 134 3.25 9.09 6.21
N LYS A 135 2.71 9.33 5.01
CA LYS A 135 2.62 10.67 4.46
C LYS A 135 1.75 11.58 5.35
N SER A 136 0.66 11.05 5.88
CA SER A 136 -0.21 11.77 6.80
C SER A 136 0.51 12.17 8.08
N PHE A 137 1.36 11.30 8.65
CA PHE A 137 2.20 11.65 9.81
C PHE A 137 3.26 12.71 9.49
N GLU A 138 3.79 12.73 8.26
CA GLU A 138 4.69 13.78 7.77
C GLU A 138 3.99 15.14 7.73
N GLU A 139 2.82 15.19 7.11
CA GLU A 139 2.03 16.41 6.92
C GLU A 139 1.55 17.00 8.25
N LEU A 140 1.26 16.13 9.22
CA LEU A 140 0.90 16.52 10.58
C LEU A 140 2.11 16.86 11.47
N GLY A 141 3.34 16.61 11.02
CA GLY A 141 4.56 16.89 11.78
C GLY A 141 4.73 16.02 13.05
N ILE A 142 4.09 14.86 13.11
CA ILE A 142 4.04 13.98 14.30
C ILE A 142 4.93 12.74 14.19
N LYS A 143 5.71 12.59 13.11
CA LYS A 143 6.57 11.42 12.85
C LYS A 143 7.47 11.00 14.02
N THR A 144 7.92 11.95 14.84
CA THR A 144 8.87 11.69 15.96
C THR A 144 8.20 11.21 17.24
N LYS A 145 6.86 11.11 17.28
CA LYS A 145 6.13 10.67 18.48
C LYS A 145 6.32 9.18 18.73
N ARG A 146 6.33 8.80 20.01
CA ARG A 146 6.58 7.40 20.43
C ARG A 146 5.56 6.40 19.88
N TYR A 147 4.28 6.78 19.80
CA TYR A 147 3.23 5.90 19.26
C TYR A 147 3.37 5.67 17.75
N VAL A 148 3.98 6.59 17.01
CA VAL A 148 4.20 6.44 15.56
C VAL A 148 5.13 5.26 15.29
N SER A 149 6.13 5.02 16.16
CA SER A 149 6.97 3.82 16.06
C SER A 149 6.17 2.52 16.20
N LEU A 150 5.13 2.50 17.04
CA LEU A 150 4.24 1.34 17.18
C LEU A 150 3.38 1.15 15.93
N VAL A 151 2.83 2.23 15.37
CA VAL A 151 2.05 2.20 14.12
C VAL A 151 2.91 1.69 12.96
N PHE A 152 4.15 2.17 12.83
CA PHE A 152 5.10 1.62 11.85
C PHE A 152 5.33 0.12 12.05
N GLY A 153 5.38 -0.35 13.29
CA GLY A 153 5.46 -1.78 13.58
C GLY A 153 4.24 -2.57 13.14
N ILE A 154 3.05 -2.00 13.33
CA ILE A 154 1.79 -2.58 12.86
C ILE A 154 1.84 -2.67 11.32
N LEU A 155 2.14 -1.58 10.62
CA LEU A 155 2.20 -1.52 9.16
C LEU A 155 3.15 -2.57 8.54
N VAL A 156 4.34 -2.75 9.13
CA VAL A 156 5.31 -3.75 8.63
C VAL A 156 4.78 -5.17 8.82
N ILE A 157 4.16 -5.47 9.96
CA ILE A 157 3.59 -6.80 10.22
C ILE A 157 2.35 -7.01 9.34
N GLU A 158 1.53 -5.98 9.17
CA GLU A 158 0.34 -5.98 8.34
C GLU A 158 0.67 -6.30 6.87
N ASP A 159 1.73 -5.70 6.31
CA ASP A 159 2.21 -6.02 4.97
C ASP A 159 2.59 -7.52 4.82
N LEU A 160 3.15 -8.14 5.87
CA LEU A 160 3.44 -9.58 5.87
C LEU A 160 2.15 -10.43 5.90
N PHE A 161 1.17 -10.03 6.70
CA PHE A 161 -0.16 -10.66 6.70
C PHE A 161 -0.86 -10.49 5.36
N ALA A 162 -0.75 -9.32 4.72
CA ALA A 162 -1.33 -9.04 3.42
C ALA A 162 -0.76 -9.97 2.33
N ILE A 163 0.55 -10.14 2.27
CA ILE A 163 1.21 -11.07 1.32
C ILE A 163 0.76 -12.51 1.56
N LEU A 164 0.72 -12.95 2.83
CA LEU A 164 0.22 -14.28 3.19
C LEU A 164 -1.22 -14.45 2.74
N LEU A 165 -2.09 -13.52 3.10
CA LEU A 165 -3.51 -13.57 2.81
C LEU A 165 -3.79 -13.56 1.30
N MET A 166 -3.13 -12.68 0.54
CA MET A 166 -3.22 -12.63 -0.93
C MET A 166 -2.77 -13.94 -1.57
N THR A 167 -1.72 -14.57 -1.04
CA THR A 167 -1.26 -15.87 -1.55
C THR A 167 -2.29 -16.97 -1.26
N LEU A 168 -2.87 -17.00 -0.06
CA LEU A 168 -3.92 -17.97 0.27
C LEU A 168 -5.17 -17.80 -0.61
N LEU A 169 -5.62 -16.55 -0.82
CA LEU A 169 -6.80 -16.26 -1.63
C LEU A 169 -6.59 -16.57 -3.11
N THR A 170 -5.42 -16.29 -3.66
CA THR A 170 -5.09 -16.62 -5.04
C THR A 170 -5.04 -18.13 -5.27
N THR A 171 -4.42 -18.89 -4.36
CA THR A 171 -4.45 -20.36 -4.39
C THR A 171 -5.89 -20.91 -4.29
N PHE A 172 -6.70 -20.39 -3.37
CA PHE A 172 -8.10 -20.81 -3.21
C PHE A 172 -8.98 -20.45 -4.42
N SER A 173 -8.70 -19.34 -5.09
CA SER A 173 -9.43 -18.94 -6.30
C SER A 173 -9.05 -19.76 -7.53
N LEU A 174 -7.78 -20.17 -7.65
CA LEU A 174 -7.25 -20.88 -8.81
C LEU A 174 -7.44 -22.40 -8.73
N SER A 175 -7.42 -22.98 -7.53
CA SER A 175 -7.48 -24.43 -7.35
C SER A 175 -8.93 -24.95 -7.38
N LYS A 176 -9.28 -25.73 -8.42
CA LYS A 176 -10.59 -26.40 -8.55
C LYS A 176 -10.76 -27.59 -7.59
N ASN A 177 -9.65 -28.19 -7.14
CA ASN A 177 -9.61 -29.25 -6.14
C ASN A 177 -8.56 -28.84 -5.11
N PHE A 178 -8.97 -28.37 -3.94
CA PHE A 178 -8.08 -27.92 -2.89
C PHE A 178 -7.20 -29.07 -2.39
N SER A 179 -6.05 -29.28 -3.02
CA SER A 179 -5.05 -30.23 -2.59
C SER A 179 -4.24 -29.54 -1.47
N GLY A 180 -4.25 -30.13 -0.27
CA GLY A 180 -3.46 -29.59 0.85
C GLY A 180 -1.98 -29.46 0.49
N GLU A 181 -1.50 -30.28 -0.45
CA GLU A 181 -0.14 -30.25 -0.98
C GLU A 181 0.20 -28.93 -1.71
N GLU A 182 -0.71 -28.42 -2.56
CA GLU A 182 -0.52 -27.12 -3.24
C GLU A 182 -0.46 -25.96 -2.24
N PHE A 183 -1.25 -26.04 -1.17
CA PHE A 183 -1.27 -25.05 -0.10
C PHE A 183 0.06 -25.06 0.68
N PHE A 184 0.53 -26.23 1.12
CA PHE A 184 1.81 -26.36 1.82
C PHE A 184 2.98 -25.92 0.95
N PHE A 185 2.96 -26.27 -0.34
CA PHE A 185 4.00 -25.87 -1.29
C PHE A 185 4.01 -24.35 -1.53
N SER A 186 2.84 -23.72 -1.64
CA SER A 186 2.71 -22.25 -1.78
C SER A 186 3.20 -21.52 -0.52
N MET A 187 2.83 -22.01 0.67
CA MET A 187 3.30 -21.47 1.94
C MET A 187 4.83 -21.63 2.09
N GLY A 188 5.37 -22.78 1.65
CA GLY A 188 6.81 -23.03 1.63
C GLY A 188 7.57 -22.07 0.71
N LYS A 189 7.06 -21.81 -0.50
CA LYS A 189 7.63 -20.82 -1.42
C LYS A 189 7.62 -19.41 -0.84
N LEU A 190 6.52 -19.01 -0.21
CA LEU A 190 6.38 -17.71 0.44
C LEU A 190 7.38 -17.56 1.59
N GLY A 191 7.46 -18.56 2.48
CA GLY A 191 8.43 -18.59 3.57
C GLY A 191 9.87 -18.52 3.08
N PHE A 192 10.21 -19.32 2.05
CA PHE A 192 11.52 -19.26 1.41
C PHE A 192 11.82 -17.88 0.83
N PHE A 193 10.87 -17.27 0.10
CA PHE A 193 11.01 -15.94 -0.48
C PHE A 193 11.22 -14.86 0.59
N LEU A 194 10.46 -14.88 1.68
CA LEU A 194 10.61 -13.92 2.79
C LEU A 194 11.96 -14.08 3.50
N ILE A 195 12.38 -15.31 3.82
CA ILE A 195 13.66 -15.58 4.48
C ILE A 195 14.82 -15.14 3.59
N LEU A 196 14.78 -15.50 2.31
CA LEU A 196 15.79 -15.11 1.33
C LEU A 196 15.87 -13.58 1.19
N SER A 197 14.72 -12.92 1.00
CA SER A 197 14.66 -11.46 0.84
C SER A 197 15.12 -10.73 2.10
N PHE A 198 14.75 -11.22 3.28
CA PHE A 198 15.18 -10.65 4.56
C PHE A 198 16.69 -10.83 4.76
N THR A 199 17.22 -12.02 4.48
CA THR A 199 18.65 -12.30 4.64
C THR A 199 19.49 -11.48 3.67
N LEU A 200 19.09 -11.40 2.40
CA LEU A 200 19.77 -10.57 1.41
C LEU A 200 19.67 -9.07 1.77
N GLY A 201 18.48 -8.61 2.20
CA GLY A 201 18.27 -7.22 2.56
C GLY A 201 19.05 -6.77 3.79
N VAL A 202 19.18 -7.63 4.81
CA VAL A 202 19.84 -7.28 6.07
C VAL A 202 21.34 -7.53 6.03
N TYR A 203 21.83 -8.56 5.32
CA TYR A 203 23.26 -8.90 5.33
C TYR A 203 24.02 -8.40 4.10
N PHE A 204 23.41 -8.38 2.91
CA PHE A 204 24.11 -8.04 1.67
C PHE A 204 24.12 -6.53 1.38
N LEU A 205 23.01 -5.83 1.65
CA LEU A 205 22.92 -4.39 1.41
C LEU A 205 23.83 -3.53 2.31
N PRO A 206 24.01 -3.79 3.62
CA PRO A 206 24.92 -2.98 4.44
C PRO A 206 26.40 -3.32 4.23
N THR A 207 26.72 -4.37 3.47
CA THR A 207 28.10 -4.70 3.08
C THR A 207 28.54 -4.06 1.75
N LEU A 208 27.61 -3.42 1.02
CA LEU A 208 27.85 -2.64 -0.21
C LEU A 208 27.92 -1.15 0.11
#